data_AF-A0A7W1B919-F1
#
_entry.id   AF-A0A7W1B919-F1
#
_cell.length_a   1.000
_cell.length_b   1.000
_cell.length_c   1.000
_cell.angle_alpha   90.00
_cell.angle_beta   90.00
_cell.angle_gamma   90.00
#
_symmetry.space_group_name_H-M   'P 1'
#
loop_
_entity.id
_entity.type
_entity.pdbx_description
1 polymer ?
#
loop_
_entity_poly.entity_id
_entity_poly.type
_entity_poly.pdbx_seq_one_letter_code
_entity_poly.pdbx_strand_id
1 'polypeptide(L)' 'GVGVIVDRSGGQRPDFGCPFRSLVEMQVETFPADQVPADLLGVPAVKPGSCNGRSEPY' A
#
# COMPACT_ATOMS: atom_id res chain seq x y z
N GLY A 1 -10.49 -8.76 -18.17
CA GLY A 1 -10.78 -7.52 -17.42
C GLY A 1 -10.23 -7.67 -16.03
N VAL A 2 -9.81 -6.58 -15.40
CA VAL A 2 -9.28 -6.55 -14.02
C VAL A 2 -10.33 -5.96 -13.10
N GLY A 3 -10.62 -6.64 -11.98
CA GLY A 3 -11.54 -6.20 -10.96
C GLY A 3 -10.83 -6.00 -9.63
N VAL A 4 -11.04 -4.85 -8.98
CA VAL A 4 -10.44 -4.52 -7.68
C VAL A 4 -11.53 -4.02 -6.74
N ILE A 5 -11.50 -4.46 -5.47
CA ILE A 5 -12.46 -3.96 -4.46
C ILE A 5 -12.06 -2.56 -4.02
N VAL A 6 -10.79 -2.36 -3.64
CA VAL A 6 -10.25 -1.07 -3.22
C VAL A 6 -9.02 -0.73 -4.06
N ASP A 7 -9.14 0.31 -4.88
CA ASP A 7 -8.05 0.86 -5.67
C ASP A 7 -7.32 1.94 -4.87
N ARG A 8 -6.05 1.66 -4.51
CA ARG A 8 -5.17 2.57 -3.78
C ARG A 8 -4.06 3.19 -4.63
N SER A 9 -4.15 3.06 -5.95
CA SER A 9 -3.11 3.51 -6.89
C SER A 9 -3.07 5.03 -7.06
N GLY A 10 -4.11 5.75 -6.64
CA GLY A 10 -4.20 7.19 -6.86
C GLY A 10 -4.20 7.58 -8.34
N GLY A 11 -4.82 6.76 -9.19
CA GLY A 11 -4.81 6.93 -10.64
C GLY A 11 -3.51 6.47 -11.32
N GLN A 12 -2.45 6.15 -10.59
CA GLN A 12 -1.17 5.66 -11.15
C GLN A 12 -1.21 4.13 -11.30
N ARG A 13 -2.01 3.65 -12.25
CA ARG A 13 -2.22 2.22 -12.49
C ARG A 13 -1.32 1.73 -13.61
N PRO A 14 -0.73 0.52 -13.50
CA PRO A 14 -0.10 -0.14 -14.64
C PRO A 14 -1.11 -0.36 -15.78
N ASP A 15 -0.63 -0.36 -17.02
CA ASP A 15 -1.47 -0.81 -18.14
C ASP A 15 -1.62 -2.33 -18.07
N PHE A 16 -2.85 -2.78 -17.83
CA PHE A 16 -3.20 -4.20 -17.77
C PHE A 16 -3.63 -4.79 -19.13
N GLY A 17 -3.66 -3.99 -20.20
CA GLY A 17 -4.07 -4.42 -21.54
C GLY A 17 -5.54 -4.86 -21.66
N CYS A 18 -6.36 -4.61 -20.63
CA CYS A 18 -7.79 -4.92 -20.63
C CYS A 18 -8.58 -3.99 -19.70
N PRO A 19 -9.93 -3.93 -19.81
CA PRO A 19 -10.73 -3.02 -18.99
C PRO A 19 -10.54 -3.27 -17.49
N PHE A 20 -10.26 -2.19 -16.77
CA PHE A 20 -10.14 -2.16 -15.31
C PHE A 20 -11.41 -1.57 -14.68
N ARG A 21 -11.86 -2.15 -13.56
CA ARG A 21 -12.99 -1.66 -12.76
C ARG A 21 -12.67 -1.81 -11.27
N SER A 22 -12.85 -0.73 -10.53
CA SER A 22 -12.78 -0.72 -9.06
C SER A 22 -14.14 -0.41 -8.45
N LEU A 23 -14.40 -0.94 -7.24
CA LEU A 23 -15.61 -0.58 -6.48
C LEU A 23 -15.41 0.74 -5.72
N VAL A 24 -14.21 0.95 -5.19
CA VAL A 24 -13.83 2.17 -4.46
C VAL A 24 -12.43 2.60 -4.89
N GLU A 25 -12.23 3.90 -5.07
CA GLU A 25 -10.92 4.52 -5.30
C GLU A 25 -10.54 5.38 -4.09
N MET A 26 -9.32 5.19 -3.59
CA MET A 26 -8.78 5.87 -2.41
C MET A 26 -7.36 6.35 -2.70
N GLN A 27 -7.08 7.62 -2.40
CA GLN A 27 -5.73 8.14 -2.39
C GLN A 27 -5.12 7.92 -1.00
N VAL A 28 -3.98 7.22 -0.95
CA VAL A 28 -3.17 7.10 0.26
C VAL A 28 -1.88 7.87 0.05
N GLU A 29 -1.50 8.69 1.02
CA GLU A 29 -0.23 9.42 0.98
C GLU A 29 0.94 8.47 1.13
N THR A 30 1.95 8.64 0.28
CA THR A 30 3.16 7.81 0.29
C THR A 30 4.34 8.73 0.55
N PHE A 31 5.06 8.48 1.64
CA PHE A 31 6.20 9.27 2.05
C PHE A 31 7.49 8.47 1.84
N PRO A 32 8.58 9.11 1.38
CA PRO A 32 9.92 8.53 1.47
C PRO A 32 10.26 8.17 2.92
N ALA A 33 11.10 7.14 3.12
CA ALA A 33 11.45 6.64 4.45
C ALA A 33 12.11 7.71 5.35
N ASP A 34 12.78 8.69 4.75
CA ASP A 34 13.46 9.83 5.38
C ASP A 34 12.59 11.09 5.50
N GLN A 35 11.43 11.12 4.84
CA GLN A 35 10.56 12.31 4.75
C GLN A 35 9.16 12.03 5.31
N VAL A 36 9.14 11.33 6.44
CA VAL A 36 7.92 11.04 7.17
C VAL A 36 7.47 12.30 7.92
N PRO A 37 6.17 12.65 7.89
CA PRO A 37 5.60 13.74 8.67
C PRO A 37 5.98 13.68 10.16
N ALA A 38 6.15 14.86 10.79
CA ALA A 38 6.67 14.96 12.15
C ALA A 38 5.80 14.23 13.20
N ASP A 39 4.50 14.18 12.96
CA ASP A 39 3.52 13.45 13.77
C ASP A 39 3.63 11.92 13.65
N LEU A 40 4.26 11.42 12.57
CA LEU A 40 4.47 10.00 12.32
C LEU A 40 5.88 9.51 12.71
N LEU A 41 6.83 10.40 13.01
CA LEU A 41 8.22 10.02 13.39
C LEU A 41 8.31 9.13 14.64
N GLY A 42 7.36 9.27 15.57
CA GLY A 42 7.28 8.45 16.79
C GLY A 42 6.41 7.20 16.65
N VAL A 43 5.74 7.02 15.51
CA VAL A 43 4.87 5.87 15.26
C VAL A 43 5.71 4.79 14.58
N PRO A 44 5.87 3.60 15.20
CA PRO A 44 6.71 2.57 14.61
C PRO A 44 6.03 2.05 13.34
N ALA A 45 6.78 2.03 12.23
CA ALA A 45 6.33 1.50 10.94
C ALA A 45 6.30 -0.04 10.95
N VAL A 46 5.54 -0.63 11.89
CA VAL A 46 5.39 -2.08 12.02
C VAL A 46 4.43 -2.57 10.95
N LYS A 47 4.88 -3.54 10.15
CA LYS A 47 4.01 -4.25 9.21
C LYS A 47 2.90 -4.95 10.00
N PRO A 48 1.60 -4.62 9.78
CA PRO A 48 0.52 -5.43 10.33
C PRO A 48 0.60 -6.82 9.68
N GLY A 49 0.75 -7.85 10.51
CA GLY A 49 1.13 -9.19 10.06
C GLY A 49 0.11 -9.85 9.14
N SER A 50 0.63 -10.50 8.10
CA SER A 50 0.22 -11.85 7.69
C SER A 50 1.43 -12.73 8.03
N CYS A 51 1.36 -13.45 9.16
CA CYS A 51 2.49 -14.23 9.67
C CYS A 51 2.57 -15.57 8.94
N ASN A 52 3.52 -15.76 8.02
CA ASN A 52 4.09 -17.09 7.87
C ASN A 52 5.34 -17.14 8.76
N GLY A 53 5.19 -17.70 9.96
CA GLY A 53 6.17 -17.62 11.04
C GLY A 53 7.48 -18.35 10.71
N ARG A 54 8.42 -17.66 10.07
CA ARG A 54 9.84 -17.99 10.15
C ARG A 54 10.61 -16.76 10.62
N SER A 55 10.70 -16.63 11.93
CA SER A 55 11.78 -15.90 12.57
C SER A 55 13.03 -16.78 12.50
N GLU A 56 13.98 -16.50 11.62
CA GLU A 56 15.37 -16.84 11.91
C GLU A 56 16.02 -15.62 12.59
N PRO A 57 16.76 -15.83 13.70
CA PRO A 57 17.40 -14.74 14.41
C PRO A 57 18.74 -14.40 13.77
N TYR A 58 18.92 -13.13 13.39
CA TYR A 58 20.22 -12.48 13.46
C TYR A 58 20.03 -11.13 14.15
#